data_AF-A0A1V4S4F9-F1
#
_entry.id   AF-A0A1V4S4F9-F1
#
_cell.length_a   1.000
_cell.length_b   1.000
_cell.length_c   1.000
_cell.angle_alpha   90.00
_cell.angle_beta   90.00
_cell.angle_gamma   90.00
#
_symmetry.space_group_name_H-M   'P 1'
#
loop_
_entity.id
_entity.type
_entity.pdbx_description
1 polymer ?
#
loop_
_entity_poly.entity_id
_entity_poly.type
_entity_poly.pdbx_seq_one_letter_code
_entity_poly.pdbx_strand_id
1 'polypeptide(L)'
;MFFSFGKVSAANLWWLSEVGNGFIILLGSCLGLVLLLAFFLKEPRQESELILLLLSTVTLGSGLSSVLGMSPLFFTFLLGLFLVNMSREKERLYQILITVEKPAYVLLLVLLGANWRLYSIWVPVLAVAYCVYRGIVKVGAGAIATRIAGTAGERLPGLSGLGLLHQGGLSLAMLLDFQRGFSSSGTSWVVSLVLIGVLLNDIMGLFLTERLLRNATP
;
A
#
# COMPACT_ATOMS: atom_id res chain seq x y z
N MET A 1 18.21 -0.15 -28.78
CA MET A 1 19.52 -0.17 -29.45
C MET A 1 20.56 -0.46 -28.38
N PHE A 2 21.15 -1.66 -28.45
CA PHE A 2 22.26 -2.26 -27.68
C PHE A 2 22.79 -1.58 -26.40
N PHE A 3 22.55 -2.21 -25.24
CA PHE A 3 23.42 -2.07 -24.06
C PHE A 3 24.69 -2.89 -24.28
N SER A 4 25.79 -2.19 -24.59
CA SER A 4 27.13 -2.76 -24.65
C SER A 4 27.68 -2.94 -23.23
N PHE A 5 28.10 -4.16 -22.89
CA PHE A 5 28.82 -4.50 -21.67
C PHE A 5 30.23 -3.88 -21.72
N GLY A 6 30.34 -2.61 -21.35
CA GLY A 6 31.60 -1.87 -21.25
C GLY A 6 32.06 -1.75 -19.79
N LYS A 7 33.13 -2.45 -19.44
CA LYS A 7 34.01 -2.32 -18.26
C LYS A 7 33.45 -1.48 -17.09
N VAL A 8 33.00 -2.16 -16.03
CA VAL A 8 32.70 -1.56 -14.72
C VAL A 8 34.00 -1.04 -14.11
N SER A 9 34.25 0.25 -14.27
CA SER A 9 35.31 1.01 -13.60
C SER A 9 34.84 1.45 -12.22
N ALA A 10 35.73 1.58 -11.24
CA ALA A 10 35.42 1.98 -9.86
C ALA A 10 34.63 3.30 -9.75
N ALA A 11 34.73 4.16 -10.77
CA ALA A 11 33.90 5.34 -10.98
C ALA A 11 32.44 5.04 -11.41
N ASN A 12 31.95 3.81 -11.30
CA ASN A 12 30.54 3.45 -11.43
C ASN A 12 29.97 2.87 -10.12
N LEU A 13 30.82 2.62 -9.10
CA LEU A 13 30.41 2.04 -7.80
C LEU A 13 30.04 3.07 -6.72
N TRP A 14 30.46 4.33 -6.85
CA TRP A 14 30.03 5.45 -6.00
C TRP A 14 28.50 5.64 -5.89
N TRP A 15 27.73 5.38 -6.96
CA TRP A 15 26.27 5.40 -6.87
C TRP A 15 25.75 4.24 -6.00
N LEU A 16 26.38 3.06 -6.07
CA LEU A 16 25.99 1.91 -5.24
C LEU A 16 26.25 2.19 -3.76
N SER A 17 27.32 2.92 -3.42
CA SER A 17 27.55 3.36 -2.05
C SER A 17 26.56 4.44 -1.59
N GLU A 18 26.20 5.39 -2.44
CA GLU A 18 25.18 6.41 -2.12
C GLU A 18 23.80 5.79 -1.85
N VAL A 19 23.37 4.88 -2.75
CA VAL A 19 22.11 4.14 -2.60
C VAL A 19 22.16 3.19 -1.41
N GLY A 20 23.29 2.53 -1.19
CA GLY A 20 23.52 1.67 -0.02
C GLY A 20 23.42 2.44 1.29
N ASN A 21 24.04 3.62 1.36
CA ASN A 21 24.00 4.49 2.53
C ASN A 21 22.57 4.97 2.84
N GLY A 22 21.81 5.37 1.81
CA GLY A 22 20.41 5.74 1.97
C GLY A 22 19.56 4.61 2.55
N PHE A 23 19.78 3.37 2.08
CA PHE A 23 19.08 2.20 2.60
C PHE A 23 19.47 1.87 4.05
N ILE A 24 20.74 2.02 4.41
CA ILE A 24 21.22 1.82 5.78
C ILE A 24 20.61 2.84 6.74
N ILE A 25 20.54 4.11 6.35
CA ILE A 25 19.94 5.17 7.17
C ILE A 25 18.43 4.90 7.36
N LEU A 26 17.76 4.47 6.30
CA LEU A 26 16.34 4.10 6.35
C LEU A 26 16.12 2.92 7.30
N LEU A 27 16.91 1.86 7.18
CA LEU A 27 16.80 0.69 8.05
C LEU A 27 17.16 1.03 9.50
N GLY A 28 18.20 1.83 9.72
CA GLY A 28 18.64 2.24 11.05
C GLY A 28 17.60 3.11 11.76
N SER A 29 17.00 4.08 11.07
CA SER A 29 15.92 4.90 11.63
C SER A 29 14.65 4.10 11.91
N CYS A 30 14.31 3.16 11.02
CA CYS A 30 13.19 2.24 11.22
C CYS A 30 13.40 1.33 12.44
N LEU A 31 14.57 0.70 12.56
CA LEU A 31 14.93 -0.13 13.71
C LEU A 31 14.99 0.69 15.00
N GLY A 32 15.53 1.91 14.96
CA GLY A 32 15.56 2.81 16.10
C GLY A 32 14.17 3.16 16.62
N LEU A 33 13.23 3.47 15.73
CA LEU A 33 11.83 3.70 16.10
C LEU A 33 11.14 2.46 16.66
N VAL A 34 11.40 1.28 16.08
CA VAL A 34 10.82 0.03 16.56
C VAL A 34 11.39 -0.35 17.93
N LEU A 35 12.67 -0.13 18.18
CA LEU A 35 13.28 -0.36 19.50
C LEU A 35 12.71 0.60 20.56
N LEU A 36 12.52 1.88 20.20
CA LEU A 36 11.84 2.85 21.06
C LEU A 36 10.43 2.35 21.38
N LEU A 37 9.67 1.97 20.36
CA LEU A 37 8.31 1.45 20.51
C LEU A 37 8.28 0.19 21.40
N ALA A 38 9.17 -0.77 21.16
CA ALA A 38 9.29 -1.98 21.95
C ALA A 38 9.68 -1.70 23.41
N PHE A 39 10.45 -0.64 23.67
CA PHE A 39 10.77 -0.21 25.02
C PHE A 39 9.52 0.29 25.76
N PHE A 40 8.68 1.10 25.11
CA PHE A 40 7.42 1.57 25.70
C PHE A 40 6.34 0.49 25.82
N LEU A 41 6.39 -0.56 24.99
CA LEU A 41 5.45 -1.69 25.05
C LEU A 41 5.73 -2.69 26.18
N LYS A 42 6.82 -2.52 26.96
CA LYS A 42 7.14 -3.43 28.07
C LYS A 42 6.12 -3.35 29.21
N GLU A 43 5.42 -2.23 29.35
CA GLU A 43 4.42 -2.03 30.39
C GLU A 43 3.02 -2.37 29.85
N PRO A 44 2.19 -3.10 30.61
CA PRO A 44 0.81 -3.37 30.22
C PRO A 44 0.02 -2.06 30.20
N ARG A 45 -0.33 -1.60 29.00
CA ARG A 45 -1.04 -0.33 28.78
C ARG A 45 -2.50 -0.54 28.41
N GLN A 46 -3.31 0.49 28.59
CA GLN A 46 -4.70 0.49 28.11
C GLN A 46 -4.76 0.65 26.59
N GLU A 47 -5.87 0.24 25.97
CA GLU A 47 -6.04 0.32 24.50
C GLU A 47 -5.92 1.76 23.97
N SER A 48 -6.49 2.73 24.68
CA SER A 48 -6.41 4.16 24.33
C SER A 48 -4.97 4.68 24.31
N GLU A 49 -4.15 4.24 25.26
CA GLU A 49 -2.73 4.61 25.32
C GLU A 49 -1.97 3.99 24.16
N LEU A 50 -2.29 2.75 23.80
CA LEU A 50 -1.64 2.03 22.71
C LEU A 50 -1.99 2.63 21.34
N ILE A 51 -3.23 3.09 21.13
CA ILE A 51 -3.63 3.87 19.94
C ILE A 51 -2.79 5.14 19.85
N LEU A 52 -2.72 5.90 20.94
CA LEU A 52 -2.01 7.17 20.96
C LEU A 52 -0.52 6.97 20.69
N LEU A 53 0.05 5.90 21.22
CA LEU A 53 1.44 5.54 21.01
C LEU A 53 1.70 5.13 19.55
N LEU A 54 0.87 4.28 18.96
CA LEU A 54 0.94 3.91 17.54
C LEU A 54 0.84 5.13 16.63
N LEU A 55 -0.14 6.01 16.88
CA LEU A 55 -0.34 7.22 16.08
C LEU A 55 0.85 8.18 16.21
N SER A 56 1.42 8.29 17.41
CA SER A 56 2.64 9.07 17.65
C SER A 56 3.82 8.49 16.87
N THR A 57 4.01 7.17 16.89
CA THR A 57 5.08 6.51 16.13
C THR A 57 4.92 6.71 14.63
N VAL A 58 3.71 6.58 14.09
CA VAL A 58 3.43 6.81 12.66
C VAL A 58 3.67 8.29 12.30
N THR A 59 3.24 9.23 13.13
CA THR A 59 3.44 10.66 12.91
C THR A 59 4.92 11.04 12.97
N LEU A 60 5.66 10.54 13.95
CA LEU A 60 7.10 10.72 14.06
C LEU A 60 7.85 10.08 12.90
N GLY A 61 7.47 8.86 12.50
CA GLY A 61 8.05 8.17 11.35
C GLY A 61 7.81 8.91 10.04
N SER A 62 6.60 9.43 9.84
CA SER A 62 6.27 10.28 8.69
C SER A 62 7.12 11.56 8.66
N GLY A 63 7.31 12.21 9.81
CA GLY A 63 8.17 13.39 9.92
C GLY A 63 9.64 13.07 9.60
N LEU A 64 10.17 11.98 10.16
CA LEU A 64 11.53 11.50 9.87
C LEU A 64 11.72 11.16 8.39
N SER A 65 10.74 10.50 7.77
CA SER A 65 10.76 10.21 6.33
C SER A 65 10.87 11.49 5.50
N SER A 66 10.14 12.54 5.88
CA SER A 66 10.19 13.82 5.17
C SER A 66 11.57 14.49 5.28
N VAL A 67 12.24 14.38 6.42
CA VAL A 67 13.61 14.91 6.62
C VAL A 67 14.63 14.09 5.81
N LEU A 68 14.41 12.78 5.69
CA LEU A 68 15.25 11.89 4.89
C LEU A 68 15.00 11.99 3.37
N GLY A 69 14.01 12.78 2.93
CA GLY A 69 13.63 12.89 1.52
C GLY A 69 12.99 11.63 0.94
N MET A 70 12.48 10.73 1.80
CA MET A 70 11.87 9.46 1.41
C MET A 70 10.34 9.54 1.48
N SER A 71 9.64 8.69 0.74
CA SER A 71 8.17 8.63 0.80
C SER A 71 7.68 8.21 2.19
N PRO A 72 6.83 9.03 2.87
CA PRO A 72 6.31 8.71 4.19
C PRO A 72 5.55 7.39 4.26
N LEU A 73 4.84 7.03 3.19
CA LEU A 73 4.10 5.77 3.09
C LEU A 73 5.04 4.56 3.10
N PHE A 74 6.15 4.64 2.36
CA PHE A 74 7.11 3.56 2.30
C PHE A 74 7.84 3.37 3.64
N PHE A 75 8.22 4.48 4.28
CA PHE A 75 8.89 4.45 5.58
C PHE A 75 8.01 3.84 6.68
N THR A 76 6.76 4.31 6.77
CA THR A 76 5.79 3.81 7.76
C THR A 76 5.39 2.35 7.51
N PHE A 77 5.35 1.92 6.26
CA PHE A 77 5.16 0.51 5.90
C PHE A 77 6.30 -0.37 6.42
N LEU A 78 7.56 0.02 6.19
CA LEU A 78 8.72 -0.71 6.71
C LEU A 78 8.70 -0.74 8.24
N LEU A 79 8.39 0.40 8.88
CA LEU A 79 8.24 0.48 10.33
C LEU A 79 7.23 -0.56 10.85
N GLY A 80 6.06 -0.66 10.22
CA GLY A 80 5.07 -1.69 10.55
C GLY A 80 5.59 -3.12 10.36
N LEU A 81 6.33 -3.37 9.28
CA LEU A 81 6.92 -4.69 9.00
C LEU A 81 7.93 -5.11 10.08
N PHE A 82 8.83 -4.22 10.46
CA PHE A 82 9.77 -4.45 11.56
C PHE A 82 9.06 -4.60 12.90
N LEU A 83 8.03 -3.80 13.15
CA LEU A 83 7.24 -3.87 14.38
C LEU A 83 6.54 -5.22 14.53
N VAL A 84 5.88 -5.72 13.48
CA VAL A 84 5.19 -7.03 13.53
C VAL A 84 6.19 -8.17 13.68
N ASN A 85 7.41 -8.03 13.13
CA ASN A 85 8.44 -9.05 13.24
C ASN A 85 9.05 -9.14 14.64
N MET A 86 9.19 -8.00 15.35
CA MET A 86 9.82 -7.94 16.67
C MET A 86 8.83 -7.98 17.84
N SER A 87 7.60 -7.53 17.63
CA SER A 87 6.59 -7.47 18.69
C SER A 87 5.98 -8.84 18.96
N ARG A 88 5.91 -9.20 20.25
CA ARG A 88 5.26 -10.44 20.72
C ARG A 88 3.73 -10.32 20.75
N GLU A 89 3.20 -9.11 20.90
CA GLU A 89 1.76 -8.80 20.96
C GLU A 89 1.20 -8.29 19.60
N LYS A 90 1.65 -8.89 18.50
CA LYS A 90 1.22 -8.50 17.14
C LYS A 90 -0.29 -8.47 16.94
N GLU A 91 -1.02 -9.42 17.54
CA GLU A 91 -2.47 -9.53 17.37
C GLU A 91 -3.21 -8.34 18.00
N ARG A 92 -2.79 -7.95 19.20
CA ARG A 92 -3.38 -6.81 19.92
C ARG A 92 -3.14 -5.50 19.18
N LEU A 93 -1.93 -5.29 18.68
CA LEU A 93 -1.58 -4.12 17.87
C LEU A 93 -2.41 -4.08 16.58
N TYR A 94 -2.61 -5.23 15.93
CA TYR A 94 -3.38 -5.35 14.71
C TYR A 94 -4.86 -5.00 14.92
N GLN A 95 -5.50 -5.54 15.96
CA GLN A 95 -6.91 -5.26 16.27
C GLN A 95 -7.16 -3.77 16.52
N ILE A 96 -6.24 -3.13 17.24
CA ILE A 96 -6.29 -1.69 17.51
C ILE A 96 -6.12 -0.90 16.21
N LEU A 97 -5.17 -1.29 15.35
CA LEU A 97 -4.92 -0.61 14.09
C LEU A 97 -6.13 -0.70 13.14
N ILE A 98 -6.79 -1.86 13.06
CA ILE A 98 -8.03 -2.05 12.28
C ILE A 98 -9.12 -1.07 12.72
N THR A 99 -9.21 -0.80 14.03
CA THR A 99 -10.22 0.11 14.59
C THR A 99 -10.00 1.54 14.11
N VAL A 100 -8.75 1.96 13.91
CA VAL A 100 -8.37 3.29 13.39
C VAL A 100 -8.39 3.34 11.86
N GLU A 101 -8.08 2.23 11.19
CA GLU A 101 -8.06 2.12 9.74
C GLU A 101 -9.44 2.37 9.12
N LYS A 102 -10.50 1.80 9.71
CA LYS A 102 -11.88 1.95 9.23
C LYS A 102 -12.33 3.42 9.12
N PRO A 103 -12.27 4.26 10.17
CA PRO A 103 -12.65 5.66 10.05
C PRO A 103 -11.69 6.45 9.16
N ALA A 104 -10.39 6.12 9.14
CA ALA A 104 -9.43 6.76 8.25
C ALA A 104 -9.78 6.53 6.77
N TYR A 105 -10.18 5.32 6.39
CA TYR A 105 -10.64 5.00 5.04
C TYR A 105 -11.85 5.84 4.61
N VAL A 106 -12.86 5.96 5.49
CA VAL A 106 -14.04 6.78 5.22
C VAL A 106 -13.67 8.25 5.06
N LEU A 107 -12.77 8.77 5.91
CA LEU A 107 -12.28 10.14 5.82
C LEU A 107 -11.55 10.39 4.50
N LEU A 108 -10.69 9.46 4.07
CA LEU A 108 -9.98 9.54 2.79
C LEU A 108 -10.96 9.59 1.62
N LEU A 109 -11.97 8.72 1.61
CA LEU A 109 -13.03 8.71 0.58
C LEU A 109 -13.78 10.04 0.51
N VAL A 110 -14.18 10.59 1.67
CA VAL A 110 -14.88 11.87 1.73
C VAL A 110 -13.99 13.01 1.23
N LEU A 111 -12.72 13.06 1.63
CA LEU A 111 -11.77 14.09 1.20
C LEU A 111 -11.46 14.01 -0.31
N LEU A 112 -11.19 12.81 -0.81
CA LEU A 112 -10.95 12.57 -2.23
C LEU A 112 -12.19 12.87 -3.07
N GLY A 113 -13.37 12.47 -2.59
CA GLY A 113 -14.65 12.76 -3.22
C GLY A 113 -14.99 14.25 -3.22
N ALA A 114 -14.71 14.96 -2.13
CA ALA A 114 -14.93 16.41 -2.02
C ALA A 114 -14.00 17.22 -2.94
N ASN A 115 -12.77 16.75 -3.14
CA ASN A 115 -11.81 17.39 -4.05
C ASN A 115 -11.99 16.96 -5.51
N TRP A 116 -12.98 16.11 -5.80
CA TRP A 116 -13.18 15.57 -7.14
C TRP A 116 -13.81 16.62 -8.06
N ARG A 117 -13.13 16.92 -9.17
CA ARG A 117 -13.65 17.77 -10.25
C ARG A 117 -13.65 17.00 -11.58
N LEU A 118 -14.85 16.72 -12.08
CA LEU A 118 -15.04 16.12 -13.39
C LEU A 118 -14.93 17.19 -14.47
N TYR A 119 -13.77 17.24 -15.14
CA TYR A 119 -13.53 18.21 -16.22
C TYR A 119 -14.09 17.74 -17.58
N SER A 120 -14.30 16.43 -17.77
CA SER A 120 -14.72 15.87 -19.07
C SER A 120 -15.51 14.58 -18.92
N ILE A 121 -16.57 14.45 -19.73
CA ILE A 121 -17.47 13.29 -19.80
C ILE A 121 -16.77 12.01 -20.31
N TRP A 122 -15.59 12.14 -20.91
CA TRP A 122 -14.80 11.02 -21.42
C TRP A 122 -14.01 10.28 -20.31
N VAL A 123 -13.77 10.95 -19.19
CA VAL A 123 -13.04 10.39 -18.03
C VAL A 123 -13.69 9.11 -17.48
N PRO A 124 -15.01 9.03 -17.23
CA PRO A 124 -15.63 7.81 -16.74
C PRO A 124 -15.56 6.65 -17.76
N VAL A 125 -15.63 6.93 -19.06
CA VAL A 125 -15.51 5.90 -20.10
C VAL A 125 -14.10 5.29 -20.09
N LEU A 126 -13.06 6.12 -20.02
CA LEU A 126 -11.68 5.66 -19.89
C LEU A 126 -11.45 4.90 -18.58
N ALA A 127 -12.07 5.34 -17.48
CA ALA A 127 -11.96 4.67 -16.19
C ALA A 127 -12.60 3.27 -16.21
N VAL A 128 -13.75 3.11 -16.88
CA VAL A 128 -14.37 1.79 -17.09
C VAL A 128 -13.48 0.91 -17.96
N ALA A 129 -12.95 1.43 -19.07
CA ALA A 129 -12.02 0.69 -19.92
C ALA A 129 -10.75 0.25 -19.16
N TYR A 130 -10.18 1.13 -18.34
CA TYR A 130 -9.06 0.83 -17.46
C TYR A 130 -9.44 -0.25 -16.43
N CYS A 131 -10.61 -0.17 -15.81
CA CYS A 131 -11.08 -1.14 -14.83
C CYS A 131 -11.26 -2.53 -15.45
N VAL A 132 -11.84 -2.61 -16.65
CA VAL A 132 -12.00 -3.85 -17.41
C VAL A 132 -10.64 -4.44 -17.77
N TYR A 133 -9.75 -3.62 -18.34
CA TYR A 133 -8.38 -4.04 -18.66
C TYR A 133 -7.67 -4.60 -17.42
N ARG A 134 -7.75 -3.89 -16.28
CA ARG A 134 -7.13 -4.31 -15.03
C ARG A 134 -7.73 -5.59 -14.46
N GLY A 135 -9.05 -5.78 -14.60
CA GLY A 135 -9.75 -7.00 -14.24
C GLY A 135 -9.24 -8.20 -15.05
N ILE A 136 -9.14 -8.05 -16.38
CA ILE A 136 -8.59 -9.07 -17.28
C ILE A 136 -7.15 -9.42 -16.89
N VAL A 137 -6.31 -8.41 -16.63
CA VAL A 137 -4.90 -8.62 -16.23
C VAL A 137 -4.80 -9.37 -14.90
N LYS A 138 -5.59 -9.02 -13.88
CA LYS A 138 -5.54 -9.71 -12.57
C LYS A 138 -6.05 -11.16 -12.66
N VAL A 139 -7.14 -11.41 -13.39
CA VAL A 139 -7.66 -12.77 -13.60
C VAL A 139 -6.67 -13.60 -14.42
N GLY A 140 -6.10 -13.03 -15.48
CA GLY A 140 -5.07 -13.67 -16.28
C GLY A 140 -3.80 -13.97 -15.48
N ALA A 141 -3.32 -13.01 -14.67
CA ALA A 141 -2.17 -13.19 -13.80
C ALA A 141 -2.42 -14.26 -12.72
N GLY A 142 -3.63 -14.33 -12.14
CA GLY A 142 -4.01 -15.38 -11.21
C GLY A 142 -4.03 -16.78 -11.86
N ALA A 143 -4.53 -16.88 -13.10
CA ALA A 143 -4.50 -18.12 -13.88
C ALA A 143 -3.08 -18.56 -14.25
N ILE A 144 -2.19 -17.62 -14.56
CA ILE A 144 -0.77 -17.90 -14.83
C ILE A 144 -0.05 -18.33 -13.55
N ALA A 145 -0.25 -17.58 -12.45
CA ALA A 145 0.38 -17.86 -11.16
C ALA A 145 -0.03 -19.25 -10.63
N THR A 146 -1.31 -19.62 -10.75
CA THR A 146 -1.79 -20.96 -10.36
C THR A 146 -1.27 -22.07 -11.27
N ARG A 147 -1.02 -21.82 -12.55
CA ARG A 147 -0.37 -22.79 -13.44
C ARG A 147 1.11 -22.98 -13.14
N ILE A 148 1.82 -21.92 -12.75
CA ILE A 148 3.23 -21.99 -12.35
C ILE A 148 3.35 -22.66 -10.98
N ALA A 149 2.48 -22.28 -10.02
CA ALA A 149 2.46 -22.81 -8.66
C ALA A 149 1.81 -24.20 -8.54
N GLY A 150 1.05 -24.64 -9.55
CA GLY A 150 0.47 -25.98 -9.63
C GLY A 150 1.49 -27.13 -9.66
N THR A 151 2.79 -26.83 -9.68
CA THR A 151 3.87 -27.78 -9.42
C THR A 151 4.04 -28.12 -7.93
N ALA A 152 3.40 -27.38 -7.01
CA ALA A 152 3.58 -27.51 -5.55
C ALA A 152 2.44 -28.24 -4.80
N GLY A 153 1.57 -28.99 -5.49
CA GLY A 153 0.69 -30.00 -4.86
C GLY A 153 -0.56 -29.50 -4.12
N GLU A 154 -0.71 -28.20 -3.85
CA GLU A 154 -1.93 -27.64 -3.26
C GLU A 154 -2.88 -27.10 -4.33
N ARG A 155 -4.13 -27.59 -4.35
CA ARG A 155 -5.20 -27.09 -5.22
C ARG A 155 -5.64 -25.70 -4.75
N LEU A 156 -4.84 -24.67 -5.02
CA LEU A 156 -5.31 -23.30 -4.91
C LEU A 156 -6.46 -23.10 -5.93
N PRO A 157 -7.65 -22.66 -5.51
CA PRO A 157 -8.73 -22.39 -6.44
C PRO A 157 -8.27 -21.35 -7.46
N GLY A 158 -8.56 -21.55 -8.75
CA GLY A 158 -8.20 -20.63 -9.83
C GLY A 158 -8.74 -19.21 -9.67
N LEU A 159 -9.58 -18.97 -8.66
CA LEU A 159 -10.13 -17.68 -8.27
C LEU A 159 -9.37 -16.98 -7.11
N SER A 160 -8.25 -17.51 -6.61
CA SER A 160 -7.45 -16.83 -5.57
C SER A 160 -6.98 -15.43 -6.00
N GLY A 161 -6.79 -15.21 -7.31
CA GLY A 161 -6.49 -13.88 -7.86
C GLY A 161 -7.63 -12.85 -7.72
N LEU A 162 -8.87 -13.30 -7.53
CA LEU A 162 -10.01 -12.40 -7.26
C LEU A 162 -9.93 -11.80 -5.86
N GLY A 163 -9.39 -12.51 -4.87
CA GLY A 163 -9.21 -11.97 -3.51
C GLY A 163 -8.25 -10.77 -3.47
N LEU A 164 -7.33 -10.69 -4.43
CA LEU A 164 -6.40 -9.57 -4.59
C LEU A 164 -7.02 -8.38 -5.34
N LEU A 165 -8.29 -8.46 -5.79
CA LEU A 165 -8.92 -7.36 -6.51
C LEU A 165 -9.08 -6.13 -5.63
N HIS A 166 -9.48 -6.31 -4.37
CA HIS A 166 -9.70 -5.21 -3.43
C HIS A 166 -8.43 -4.36 -3.29
N GLN A 167 -8.55 -3.07 -3.61
CA GLN A 167 -7.38 -2.17 -3.65
C GLN A 167 -7.13 -1.52 -2.29
N GLY A 168 -8.15 -1.54 -1.42
CA GLY A 168 -8.10 -1.08 -0.04
C GLY A 168 -7.81 0.41 0.09
N GLY A 169 -7.77 0.88 1.34
CA GLY A 169 -7.49 2.28 1.67
C GLY A 169 -6.09 2.76 1.34
N LEU A 170 -5.13 1.85 1.23
CA LEU A 170 -3.75 2.17 0.85
C LEU A 170 -3.68 2.89 -0.50
N SER A 171 -4.50 2.47 -1.46
CA SER A 171 -4.51 3.07 -2.80
C SER A 171 -5.02 4.51 -2.81
N LEU A 172 -6.03 4.80 -1.98
CA LEU A 172 -6.53 6.16 -1.77
C LEU A 172 -5.48 7.04 -1.08
N ALA A 173 -4.78 6.51 -0.09
CA ALA A 173 -3.70 7.21 0.59
C ALA A 173 -2.55 7.56 -0.38
N MET A 174 -2.12 6.61 -1.22
CA MET A 174 -1.13 6.86 -2.28
C MET A 174 -1.61 7.90 -3.28
N LEU A 175 -2.89 7.86 -3.65
CA LEU A 175 -3.47 8.83 -4.59
C LEU A 175 -3.45 10.26 -4.02
N LEU A 176 -3.76 10.42 -2.74
CA LEU A 176 -3.65 11.72 -2.05
C LEU A 176 -2.21 12.20 -1.93
N ASP A 177 -1.28 11.30 -1.61
CA ASP A 177 0.15 11.64 -1.54
C ASP A 177 0.67 12.10 -2.91
N PHE A 178 0.29 11.39 -3.98
CA PHE A 178 0.60 11.76 -5.36
C PHE A 178 0.01 13.12 -5.76
N GLN A 179 -1.24 13.38 -5.39
CA GLN A 179 -1.89 14.66 -5.67
C GLN A 179 -1.18 15.83 -4.98
N ARG A 180 -0.67 15.63 -3.76
CA ARG A 180 0.09 16.65 -3.03
C ARG A 180 1.51 16.83 -3.57
N GLY A 181 2.18 15.75 -3.95
CA GLY A 181 3.55 15.79 -4.46
C GLY A 181 3.66 16.38 -5.88
N PHE A 182 2.64 16.21 -6.72
CA PHE A 182 2.69 16.60 -8.13
C PHE A 182 1.56 17.57 -8.49
N SER A 183 1.76 18.87 -8.30
CA SER A 183 0.76 19.93 -8.62
C SER A 183 0.72 20.34 -10.11
N SER A 184 0.92 19.41 -11.05
CA SER A 184 0.87 19.73 -12.48
C SER A 184 -0.57 19.71 -13.03
N SER A 185 -0.86 20.50 -14.08
CA SER A 185 -2.20 20.56 -14.68
C SER A 185 -2.73 19.22 -15.20
N GLY A 186 -1.84 18.25 -15.51
CA GLY A 186 -2.19 16.89 -15.91
C GLY A 186 -2.53 15.94 -14.77
N THR A 187 -2.15 16.28 -13.53
CA THR A 187 -2.37 15.42 -12.35
C THR A 187 -3.86 15.22 -12.06
N SER A 188 -4.68 16.25 -12.30
CA SER A 188 -6.13 16.22 -11.99
C SER A 188 -6.89 15.15 -12.77
N TRP A 189 -6.49 14.85 -14.00
CA TRP A 189 -7.12 13.81 -14.83
C TRP A 189 -6.72 12.41 -14.38
N VAL A 190 -5.44 12.21 -14.05
CA VAL A 190 -4.93 10.93 -13.52
C VAL A 190 -5.59 10.60 -12.19
N VAL A 191 -5.70 11.60 -11.29
CA VAL A 191 -6.34 11.42 -9.99
C VAL A 191 -7.81 11.02 -10.16
N SER A 192 -8.54 11.70 -11.04
CA SER A 192 -9.95 11.38 -11.31
C SER A 192 -10.13 9.98 -11.90
N LEU A 193 -9.27 9.59 -12.85
CA LEU A 193 -9.34 8.27 -13.48
C LEU A 193 -9.05 7.15 -12.46
N VAL A 194 -8.00 7.31 -11.66
CA VAL A 194 -7.63 6.33 -10.63
C VAL A 194 -8.69 6.26 -9.53
N LEU A 195 -9.26 7.39 -9.10
CA LEU A 195 -10.31 7.43 -8.08
C LEU A 195 -11.55 6.67 -8.53
N ILE A 196 -12.04 6.90 -9.76
CA ILE A 196 -13.16 6.14 -10.33
C ILE A 196 -12.79 4.65 -10.44
N GLY A 197 -11.57 4.33 -10.88
CA GLY A 197 -11.09 2.96 -10.98
C GLY A 197 -11.06 2.24 -9.63
N VAL A 198 -10.63 2.91 -8.56
CA VAL A 198 -10.62 2.36 -7.19
C VAL A 198 -12.04 2.14 -6.70
N LEU A 199 -12.95 3.12 -6.86
CA LEU A 199 -14.35 2.98 -6.46
C LEU A 199 -15.05 1.82 -7.18
N LEU A 200 -14.90 1.74 -8.50
CA LEU A 200 -15.48 0.64 -9.28
C LEU A 200 -14.92 -0.71 -8.83
N ASN A 201 -13.60 -0.79 -8.64
CA ASN A 201 -12.93 -2.01 -8.25
C ASN A 201 -13.25 -2.44 -6.81
N ASP A 202 -13.45 -1.50 -5.87
CA ASP A 202 -13.90 -1.83 -4.51
C ASP A 202 -15.35 -2.33 -4.50
N ILE A 203 -16.25 -1.74 -5.30
CA ILE A 203 -17.63 -2.23 -5.48
C ILE A 203 -17.64 -3.63 -6.10
N MET A 204 -16.89 -3.83 -7.19
CA MET A 204 -16.79 -5.14 -7.84
C MET A 204 -16.16 -6.19 -6.92
N GLY A 205 -15.14 -5.81 -6.16
CA GLY A 205 -14.45 -6.65 -5.19
C GLY A 205 -15.36 -7.11 -4.05
N LEU A 206 -16.22 -6.23 -3.51
CA LEU A 206 -17.21 -6.59 -2.49
C LEU A 206 -18.17 -7.67 -3.02
N PHE A 207 -18.71 -7.45 -4.21
CA PHE A 207 -19.69 -8.33 -4.83
C PHE A 207 -19.13 -9.72 -5.19
N LEU A 208 -17.88 -9.77 -5.67
CA LEU A 208 -17.20 -11.01 -6.01
C LEU A 208 -16.82 -11.83 -4.76
N THR A 209 -16.39 -11.15 -3.69
CA THR A 209 -16.03 -11.82 -2.43
C THR A 209 -17.26 -12.45 -1.78
N GLU A 210 -18.40 -11.75 -1.80
CA GLU A 210 -19.68 -12.28 -1.31
C GLU A 210 -20.12 -13.54 -2.08
N ARG A 211 -20.01 -13.52 -3.42
CA ARG A 211 -20.31 -14.68 -4.27
C ARG A 211 -19.38 -15.87 -4.02
N LEU A 212 -18.10 -15.63 -3.75
CA LEU A 212 -17.12 -16.68 -3.47
C LEU A 212 -17.38 -17.34 -2.12
N LEU A 213 -17.67 -16.57 -1.07
CA LEU A 213 -17.99 -17.11 0.26
C LEU A 213 -19.30 -17.90 0.26
N ARG A 214 -20.30 -17.45 -0.52
CA ARG A 214 -21.58 -18.13 -0.67
C ARG A 214 -21.49 -19.46 -1.45
N ASN A 215 -20.54 -19.59 -2.37
CA ASN A 215 -20.30 -20.85 -3.09
C ASN A 215 -19.31 -21.78 -2.37
N ALA A 216 -18.58 -21.29 -1.37
CA ALA A 216 -17.63 -22.07 -0.58
C ALA A 216 -18.23 -22.65 0.72
N THR A 217 -19.45 -22.24 1.09
CA THR A 217 -20.23 -22.87 2.16
C THR A 217 -21.21 -23.87 1.53
N PRO A 218 -21.18 -25.16 1.92
CA PRO A 218 -22.08 -26.18 1.37
C PRO A 218 -23.55 -25.97 1.79
#